data_AF-A0A418NBJ3-F1
#
_entry.id   AF-A0A418NBJ3-F1
#
_cell.length_a   1.000
_cell.length_b   1.000
_cell.length_c   1.000
_cell.angle_alpha   90.00
_cell.angle_beta   90.00
_cell.angle_gamma   90.00
#
_symmetry.space_group_name_H-M   'P 1'
#
loop_
_entity.id
_entity.type
_entity.pdbx_description
1 polymer ?
#
loop_
_entity_poly.entity_id
_entity_poly.type
_entity_poly.pdbx_seq_one_letter_code
_entity_poly.pdbx_strand_id
1 'polypeptide(L)'
;MNLDRKQTLFVKTPLLIGGAITLFIGIGHIFIPAMGYEESVPQSMQPAIRDHFYYLATYAICSFLLAFGLLSIYFSRTGPSRHTTVFAAIMALVWITRMVLEFIYPVEVRIFMLEHPHEVLRGVIFLVALLYVIPSVYGCVDSFEAKDVNPSL
;
A
#
# COMPACT_ATOMS: atom_id res chain seq x y z
N MET A 1 21.74 -21.32 -9.56
CA MET A 1 21.46 -19.92 -9.15
C MET A 1 21.33 -19.89 -7.64
N ASN A 2 22.18 -19.12 -6.95
CA ASN A 2 22.33 -19.12 -5.49
C ASN A 2 21.01 -18.77 -4.77
N LEU A 3 20.66 -19.47 -3.68
CA LEU A 3 19.41 -19.27 -2.93
C LEU A 3 19.26 -17.79 -2.48
N ASP A 4 20.37 -17.26 -1.98
CA ASP A 4 20.54 -15.89 -1.49
C ASP A 4 20.21 -14.81 -2.55
N ARG A 5 20.58 -15.08 -3.82
CA ARG A 5 20.25 -14.18 -4.94
C ARG A 5 18.75 -14.18 -5.24
N LYS A 6 18.08 -15.34 -5.14
CA LYS A 6 16.62 -15.43 -5.34
C LYS A 6 15.90 -14.69 -4.21
N GLN A 7 16.26 -14.95 -2.96
CA GLN A 7 15.66 -14.30 -1.79
C GLN A 7 15.78 -12.78 -1.85
N THR A 8 16.98 -12.27 -2.16
CA THR A 8 17.20 -10.84 -2.34
C THR A 8 16.29 -10.24 -3.41
N LEU A 9 16.08 -10.93 -4.54
CA LEU A 9 15.18 -10.47 -5.60
C LEU A 9 13.72 -10.48 -5.15
N PHE A 10 13.27 -11.55 -4.47
CA PHE A 10 11.90 -11.67 -3.96
C PHE A 10 11.57 -10.71 -2.81
N VAL A 11 12.57 -10.14 -2.16
CA VAL A 11 12.36 -9.05 -1.20
C VAL A 11 12.38 -7.69 -1.89
N LYS A 12 13.44 -7.39 -2.66
CA LYS A 12 13.68 -6.05 -3.20
C LYS A 12 12.68 -5.68 -4.30
N THR A 13 12.45 -6.56 -5.26
CA THR A 13 11.64 -6.23 -6.43
C THR A 13 10.17 -5.97 -6.07
N PRO A 14 9.51 -6.81 -5.25
CA PRO A 14 8.13 -6.54 -4.85
C PRO A 14 7.97 -5.27 -4.03
N LEU A 15 8.89 -4.97 -3.09
CA LEU A 15 8.87 -3.72 -2.33
C LEU A 15 9.01 -2.49 -3.22
N LEU A 16 9.86 -2.56 -4.25
CA LEU A 16 10.03 -1.46 -5.21
C LEU A 16 8.75 -1.23 -6.02
N ILE A 17 8.18 -2.29 -6.59
CA ILE A 17 6.98 -2.20 -7.42
C ILE A 17 5.78 -1.77 -6.58
N GLY A 18 5.57 -2.39 -5.41
CA GLY A 18 4.50 -2.03 -4.49
C GLY A 18 4.62 -0.60 -3.99
N GLY A 19 5.84 -0.15 -3.68
CA GLY A 19 6.14 1.22 -3.31
C GLY A 19 5.85 2.23 -4.42
N ALA A 20 6.24 1.92 -5.67
CA ALA A 20 5.97 2.76 -6.82
C ALA A 20 4.47 2.88 -7.11
N ILE A 21 3.72 1.77 -7.10
CA ILE A 21 2.26 1.78 -7.27
C ILE A 21 1.62 2.63 -6.15
N THR A 22 2.02 2.40 -4.90
CA THR A 22 1.51 3.16 -3.75
C THR A 22 1.78 4.66 -3.89
N LEU A 23 2.95 5.05 -4.39
CA LEU A 23 3.28 6.46 -4.69
C LEU A 23 2.36 7.05 -5.76
N PHE A 24 2.15 6.34 -6.87
CA PHE A 24 1.26 6.82 -7.93
C PHE A 24 -0.17 6.99 -7.43
N ILE A 25 -0.67 6.06 -6.61
CA ILE A 25 -1.99 6.18 -5.97
C ILE A 25 -2.01 7.41 -5.05
N GLY A 26 -0.98 7.60 -4.24
CA GLY A 26 -0.84 8.78 -3.36
C GLY A 26 -0.85 10.10 -4.15
N ILE A 27 -0.09 10.18 -5.25
CA ILE A 27 -0.10 11.34 -6.15
C ILE A 27 -1.51 11.56 -6.73
N GLY A 28 -2.20 10.49 -7.13
CA GLY A 28 -3.59 10.58 -7.59
C GLY A 28 -4.51 11.24 -6.56
N HIS A 29 -4.33 10.96 -5.26
CA HIS A 29 -5.14 11.55 -4.19
C HIS A 29 -4.99 13.07 -4.06
N ILE A 30 -3.89 13.67 -4.53
CA ILE A 30 -3.73 15.14 -4.58
C ILE A 30 -4.82 15.76 -5.46
N PHE A 31 -5.17 15.08 -6.56
CA PHE A 31 -6.10 15.57 -7.56
C PHE A 31 -7.55 15.13 -7.31
N ILE A 32 -7.78 14.15 -6.44
CA ILE A 32 -9.13 13.62 -6.17
C ILE A 32 -10.13 14.72 -5.77
N PRO A 33 -9.81 15.66 -4.85
CA PRO A 33 -10.79 16.66 -4.44
C PRO A 33 -11.19 17.64 -5.55
N ALA A 34 -10.32 17.85 -6.54
CA ALA A 34 -10.53 18.80 -7.62
C ALA A 34 -11.11 18.16 -8.89
N MET A 35 -10.71 16.91 -9.20
CA MET A 35 -11.01 16.26 -10.49
C MET A 35 -11.44 14.80 -10.35
N GLY A 36 -11.35 14.23 -9.14
CA GLY A 36 -11.63 12.82 -8.90
C GLY A 36 -13.12 12.54 -8.81
N TYR A 37 -13.87 13.34 -8.05
CA TYR A 37 -15.30 13.14 -7.85
C TYR A 37 -16.14 14.00 -8.80
N GLU A 38 -17.36 13.58 -9.09
CA GLU A 38 -18.36 14.41 -9.77
C GLU A 38 -18.66 15.68 -8.95
N GLU A 39 -18.86 16.82 -9.60
CA GLU A 39 -19.09 18.12 -8.92
C GLU A 39 -20.30 18.10 -7.97
N SER A 40 -21.27 17.23 -8.24
CA SER A 40 -22.46 17.01 -7.41
C SER A 40 -22.13 16.51 -6.00
N VAL A 41 -21.05 15.75 -5.85
CA VAL A 41 -20.65 15.10 -4.58
C VAL A 41 -20.32 16.13 -3.51
N PRO A 42 -19.30 17.01 -3.65
CA PRO A 42 -18.96 17.98 -2.63
C PRO A 42 -20.05 19.04 -2.42
N GLN A 43 -20.86 19.35 -3.44
CA GLN A 43 -21.96 20.32 -3.34
C GLN A 43 -23.10 19.81 -2.46
N SER A 44 -23.37 18.50 -2.47
CA SER A 44 -24.40 17.88 -1.63
C SER A 44 -24.03 17.74 -0.16
N MET A 45 -22.74 17.92 0.19
CA MET A 45 -22.25 17.76 1.56
C MET A 45 -22.40 19.02 2.39
N GLN A 46 -22.77 18.84 3.66
CA GLN A 46 -22.68 19.90 4.67
C GLN A 46 -21.22 20.43 4.74
N PRO A 47 -21.01 21.75 4.95
CA PRO A 47 -19.68 22.35 4.92
C PRO A 47 -18.67 21.65 5.84
N ALA A 48 -19.06 21.35 7.08
CA ALA A 48 -18.17 20.67 8.04
C ALA A 48 -17.73 19.28 7.56
N ILE A 49 -18.64 18.53 6.91
CA ILE A 49 -18.35 17.19 6.36
C ILE A 49 -17.39 17.31 5.18
N ARG A 50 -17.61 18.29 4.31
CA ARG A 50 -16.76 18.55 3.16
C ARG A 50 -15.33 18.89 3.58
N ASP A 51 -15.16 19.78 4.54
CA ASP A 51 -13.82 20.21 4.97
C ASP A 51 -13.05 19.05 5.62
N HIS A 52 -13.70 18.28 6.49
CA HIS A 52 -13.02 17.24 7.27
C HIS A 52 -12.92 15.88 6.56
N PHE A 53 -13.98 15.44 5.91
CA PHE A 53 -14.02 14.11 5.29
C PHE A 53 -13.68 14.13 3.81
N TYR A 54 -14.09 15.16 3.07
CA TYR A 54 -13.76 15.23 1.64
C TYR A 54 -12.34 15.75 1.42
N TYR A 55 -11.98 16.91 1.97
CA TYR A 55 -10.63 17.47 1.77
C TYR A 55 -9.61 16.88 2.73
N LEU A 56 -9.77 17.08 4.05
CA LEU A 56 -8.73 16.73 5.02
C LEU A 56 -8.42 15.23 5.04
N ALA A 57 -9.43 14.35 5.02
CA ALA A 57 -9.19 12.91 4.98
C ALA A 57 -8.50 12.48 3.68
N THR A 58 -8.89 13.02 2.52
CA THR A 58 -8.24 12.71 1.23
C THR A 58 -6.77 13.12 1.23
N TYR A 59 -6.45 14.31 1.74
CA TYR A 59 -5.06 14.77 1.85
C TYR A 59 -4.27 13.99 2.90
N ALA A 60 -4.90 13.57 4.00
CA ALA A 60 -4.24 12.70 4.98
C ALA A 60 -3.89 11.34 4.37
N ILE A 61 -4.83 10.71 3.66
CA ILE A 61 -4.60 9.45 2.93
C ILE A 61 -3.47 9.63 1.91
N CYS A 62 -3.48 10.73 1.15
CA CYS A 62 -2.39 11.08 0.25
C CYS A 62 -1.03 11.09 0.96
N SER A 63 -0.90 11.82 2.07
CA SER A 63 0.36 11.91 2.82
C SER A 63 0.84 10.53 3.30
N PHE A 64 -0.05 9.69 3.82
CA PHE A 64 0.30 8.33 4.24
C PHE A 64 0.76 7.47 3.06
N LEU A 65 0.05 7.48 1.94
CA LEU A 65 0.43 6.72 0.75
C LEU A 65 1.79 7.17 0.21
N LEU A 66 2.05 8.47 0.14
CA LEU A 66 3.35 8.98 -0.28
C LEU A 66 4.47 8.51 0.67
N ALA A 67 4.25 8.62 1.98
CA ALA A 67 5.22 8.17 2.98
C ALA A 67 5.49 6.65 2.88
N PHE A 68 4.44 5.83 2.80
CA PHE A 68 4.55 4.38 2.68
C PHE A 68 5.25 3.96 1.39
N GLY A 69 4.92 4.62 0.28
CA GLY A 69 5.55 4.35 -1.00
C GLY A 69 7.04 4.71 -0.99
N LEU A 70 7.43 5.87 -0.46
CA LEU A 70 8.84 6.26 -0.28
C LEU A 70 9.60 5.29 0.65
N LEU A 71 9.01 4.92 1.79
CA LEU A 71 9.61 3.97 2.71
C LEU A 71 9.79 2.58 2.07
N SER A 72 8.83 2.14 1.25
CA SER A 72 8.94 0.87 0.53
C SER A 72 10.10 0.87 -0.46
N ILE A 73 10.30 1.97 -1.19
CA ILE A 73 11.45 2.15 -2.08
C ILE A 73 12.77 2.25 -1.30
N TYR A 74 12.75 2.86 -0.11
CA TYR A 74 13.92 2.88 0.77
C TYR A 74 14.30 1.45 1.21
N PHE A 75 13.35 0.68 1.74
CA PHE A 75 13.59 -0.70 2.19
C PHE A 75 13.90 -1.67 1.04
N SER A 76 13.45 -1.39 -0.18
CA SER A 76 13.84 -2.17 -1.35
C SER A 76 15.33 -2.04 -1.68
N ARG A 77 16.00 -0.98 -1.22
CA ARG A 77 17.44 -0.76 -1.44
C ARG A 77 18.30 -1.37 -0.34
N THR A 78 17.80 -1.40 0.90
CA THR A 78 18.54 -1.93 2.06
C THR A 78 18.67 -3.46 2.03
N GLY A 79 17.74 -4.18 1.41
CA GLY A 79 17.76 -5.64 1.30
C GLY A 79 17.08 -6.38 2.46
N PRO A 80 17.18 -7.72 2.49
CA PRO A 80 16.56 -8.55 3.52
C PRO A 80 17.10 -8.21 4.91
N SER A 81 16.20 -7.89 5.84
CA SER A 81 16.54 -7.64 7.24
C SER A 81 15.28 -7.83 8.09
N ARG A 82 15.44 -7.95 9.41
CA ARG A 82 14.30 -7.99 10.34
C ARG A 82 13.41 -6.76 10.20
N HIS A 83 14.01 -5.57 10.06
CA HIS A 83 13.25 -4.32 9.88
C HIS A 83 12.47 -4.31 8.56
N THR A 84 13.10 -4.73 7.45
CA THR A 84 12.45 -4.86 6.14
C THR A 84 11.25 -5.82 6.22
N THR A 85 11.42 -6.95 6.93
CA THR A 85 10.39 -7.97 7.10
C THR A 85 9.21 -7.46 7.93
N VAL A 86 9.49 -6.82 9.07
CA VAL A 86 8.45 -6.22 9.92
C VAL A 86 7.70 -5.12 9.16
N PHE A 87 8.42 -4.26 8.45
CA PHE A 87 7.81 -3.25 7.59
C PHE A 87 6.90 -3.88 6.53
N ALA A 88 7.40 -4.87 5.79
CA ALA A 88 6.62 -5.58 4.78
C ALA A 88 5.37 -6.26 5.37
N ALA A 89 5.47 -6.86 6.56
CA ALA A 89 4.35 -7.49 7.25
C ALA A 89 3.28 -6.46 7.68
N ILE A 90 3.69 -5.32 8.24
CA ILE A 90 2.78 -4.22 8.59
C ILE A 90 2.07 -3.71 7.34
N MET A 91 2.81 -3.48 6.25
CA MET A 91 2.23 -3.02 4.99
C MET A 91 1.27 -4.05 4.39
N ALA A 92 1.62 -5.34 4.42
CA ALA A 92 0.72 -6.42 4.00
C ALA A 92 -0.58 -6.39 4.81
N LEU A 93 -0.50 -6.23 6.14
CA LEU A 93 -1.68 -6.12 6.99
C LEU A 93 -2.55 -4.90 6.65
N VAL A 94 -1.93 -3.73 6.42
CA VAL A 94 -2.64 -2.50 6.01
C VAL A 94 -3.41 -2.73 4.71
N TRP A 95 -2.76 -3.29 3.69
CA TRP A 95 -3.38 -3.51 2.38
C TRP A 95 -4.41 -4.64 2.38
N ILE A 96 -4.20 -5.72 3.15
CA ILE A 96 -5.20 -6.77 3.36
C ILE A 96 -6.42 -6.20 4.09
N THR A 97 -6.21 -5.42 5.14
CA THR A 97 -7.32 -4.76 5.87
C THR A 97 -8.09 -3.85 4.92
N ARG A 98 -7.39 -3.05 4.11
CA ARG A 98 -8.03 -2.21 3.09
C ARG A 98 -8.83 -3.03 2.07
N MET A 99 -8.33 -4.21 1.67
CA MET A 99 -9.04 -5.14 0.79
C MET A 99 -10.31 -5.66 1.42
N VAL A 100 -10.26 -6.10 2.69
CA VAL A 100 -11.44 -6.56 3.43
C VAL A 100 -12.47 -5.44 3.54
N LEU A 101 -12.02 -4.21 3.85
CA LEU A 101 -12.90 -3.05 3.89
C LEU A 101 -13.54 -2.75 2.53
N GLU A 102 -12.86 -3.00 1.41
CA GLU A 102 -13.45 -2.83 0.06
C GLU A 102 -14.52 -3.88 -0.28
N PHE A 103 -14.51 -5.03 0.40
CA PHE A 103 -15.58 -6.02 0.29
C PHE A 103 -16.79 -5.66 1.17
N ILE A 104 -16.56 -5.09 2.35
CA ILE A 104 -17.63 -4.72 3.29
C ILE A 104 -18.27 -3.37 2.89
N TYR A 105 -17.45 -2.42 2.49
CA TYR A 105 -17.81 -1.04 2.14
C TYR A 105 -17.23 -0.68 0.76
N PRO A 106 -17.81 -1.22 -0.33
CA PRO A 106 -17.31 -0.95 -1.67
C PRO A 106 -17.44 0.53 -2.01
N VAL A 107 -16.45 1.07 -2.73
CA VAL A 107 -16.53 2.44 -3.24
C VAL A 107 -17.46 2.46 -4.44
N GLU A 108 -18.67 2.96 -4.22
CA GLU A 108 -19.70 3.11 -5.27
C GLU A 108 -19.72 4.50 -5.91
N VAL A 109 -19.12 5.49 -5.25
CA VAL A 109 -19.01 6.84 -5.80
C VAL A 109 -18.05 6.80 -6.99
N ARG A 110 -18.46 7.38 -8.12
CA ARG A 110 -17.64 7.49 -9.32
C ARG A 110 -16.38 8.31 -9.03
N ILE A 111 -15.24 7.77 -9.46
CA ILE A 111 -13.93 8.41 -9.28
C ILE A 111 -13.17 8.37 -10.61
N PHE A 112 -12.57 9.49 -11.03
CA PHE A 112 -11.77 9.61 -12.26
C PHE A 112 -12.48 9.02 -13.50
N MET A 113 -13.77 9.31 -13.66
CA MET A 113 -14.61 8.83 -14.77
C MET A 113 -14.86 7.31 -14.79
N LEU A 114 -14.50 6.57 -13.74
CA LEU A 114 -14.85 5.16 -13.59
C LEU A 114 -16.27 5.01 -13.03
N GLU A 115 -17.12 4.30 -13.77
CA GLU A 115 -18.49 4.00 -13.33
C GLU A 115 -18.55 2.98 -12.18
N HIS A 116 -17.63 2.00 -12.19
CA HIS A 116 -17.53 0.95 -11.17
C HIS A 116 -16.11 0.89 -10.58
N PRO A 117 -15.71 1.89 -9.76
CA PRO A 117 -14.34 1.99 -9.28
C PRO A 117 -13.94 0.83 -8.36
N HIS A 118 -14.87 0.26 -7.59
CA HIS A 118 -14.58 -0.84 -6.66
C HIS A 118 -13.95 -2.07 -7.35
N GLU A 119 -14.30 -2.40 -8.59
CA GLU A 119 -13.71 -3.55 -9.31
C GLU A 119 -12.23 -3.33 -9.60
N VAL A 120 -11.91 -2.14 -10.12
CA VAL A 120 -10.53 -1.72 -10.40
C VAL A 120 -9.75 -1.61 -9.10
N LEU A 121 -10.33 -0.98 -8.07
CA LEU A 121 -9.72 -0.83 -6.75
C LEU A 121 -9.40 -2.18 -6.12
N ARG A 122 -10.32 -3.16 -6.16
CA ARG A 122 -10.05 -4.51 -5.66
C ARG A 122 -8.85 -5.14 -6.34
N GLY A 123 -8.76 -5.04 -7.68
CA GLY A 123 -7.61 -5.58 -8.43
C GLY A 123 -6.28 -4.94 -8.00
N VAL A 124 -6.26 -3.61 -7.90
CA VAL A 124 -5.06 -2.86 -7.50
C VAL A 124 -4.68 -3.13 -6.04
N ILE A 125 -5.64 -3.07 -5.12
CA ILE A 125 -5.42 -3.34 -3.69
C ILE A 125 -4.90 -4.76 -3.49
N PHE A 126 -5.50 -5.76 -4.16
CA PHE A 126 -5.05 -7.15 -4.09
C PHE A 126 -3.61 -7.30 -4.60
N LEU A 127 -3.28 -6.71 -5.75
CA LEU A 127 -1.93 -6.73 -6.29
C LEU A 127 -0.92 -6.12 -5.30
N VAL A 128 -1.23 -4.96 -4.73
CA VAL A 128 -0.35 -4.29 -3.78
C VAL A 128 -0.20 -5.12 -2.49
N ALA A 129 -1.29 -5.69 -1.98
CA ALA A 129 -1.23 -6.60 -0.84
C ALA A 129 -0.30 -7.78 -1.11
N LEU A 130 -0.42 -8.43 -2.27
CA LEU A 130 0.45 -9.53 -2.68
C LEU A 130 1.93 -9.11 -2.72
N LEU A 131 2.22 -7.93 -3.28
CA LEU A 131 3.57 -7.38 -3.36
C LEU A 131 4.21 -7.12 -1.99
N TYR A 132 3.43 -6.94 -0.93
CA TYR A 132 3.94 -6.84 0.45
C TYR A 132 3.94 -8.18 1.20
N VAL A 133 3.04 -9.10 0.87
CA VAL A 133 3.02 -10.46 1.44
C VAL A 133 4.30 -11.21 1.07
N ILE A 134 4.72 -11.17 -0.20
CA ILE A 134 5.93 -11.87 -0.67
C ILE A 134 7.16 -11.51 0.20
N PRO A 135 7.60 -10.24 0.31
CA PRO A 135 8.76 -9.87 1.11
C PRO A 135 8.57 -10.17 2.60
N SER A 136 7.34 -10.15 3.12
CA SER A 136 7.07 -10.50 4.53
C SER A 136 7.31 -11.98 4.84
N VAL A 137 6.97 -12.88 3.90
CA VAL A 137 7.17 -14.32 4.05
C VAL A 137 8.64 -14.67 3.82
N TYR A 138 9.23 -14.18 2.74
CA TYR A 138 10.63 -14.51 2.40
C TYR A 138 11.64 -13.89 3.37
N GLY A 139 11.38 -12.69 3.92
CA GLY A 139 12.24 -12.09 4.94
C GLY A 139 12.11 -12.74 6.33
N CYS A 140 10.99 -13.41 6.60
CA CYS A 140 10.76 -14.15 7.84
C CYS A 140 11.63 -15.41 7.90
N VAL A 141 11.77 -16.14 6.79
CA VAL A 141 12.59 -17.36 6.68
C VAL A 141 14.04 -17.09 7.09
N ASP A 142 14.65 -15.99 6.62
CA ASP A 142 16.03 -15.62 6.98
C ASP A 142 16.20 -15.30 8.48
N SER A 143 15.18 -14.73 9.11
CA SER A 143 15.24 -14.36 10.53
C SER A 143 15.23 -15.59 11.45
N PHE A 144 14.63 -16.70 10.99
CA PHE A 144 14.62 -17.98 11.70
C PHE A 144 15.91 -18.77 11.43
N GLU A 145 16.37 -18.87 10.18
CA GLU A 145 17.62 -19.56 9.84
C GLU A 145 18.85 -18.91 10.51
N ALA A 146 18.90 -17.58 10.63
CA ALA A 146 19.98 -16.88 11.31
C ALA A 146 20.03 -17.17 12.83
N LYS A 147 18.87 -17.48 13.44
CA LYS A 147 18.77 -17.82 14.88
C LYS A 147 19.22 -19.25 15.16
N ASP A 148 18.96 -20.17 14.25
CA ASP A 148 19.34 -21.58 14.40
C ASP A 148 20.86 -21.80 14.23
N VAL A 149 21.56 -20.88 13.56
CA VAL A 149 23.02 -20.94 13.38
C VAL A 149 23.78 -20.27 14.54
N ASN A 150 23.14 -19.40 15.33
CA ASN A 150 23.77 -18.78 16.49
C ASN A 150 22.75 -18.39 17.60
N PRO A 151 22.52 -19.27 18.61
CA PRO A 151 21.48 -19.06 19.62
C PRO A 151 21.79 -17.97 20.65
N SER A 152 22.94 -17.28 20.56
CA SER A 152 23.35 -16.26 21.53
C SER A 152 23.12 -14.80 21.09
N LEU A 153 22.25 -14.56 20.09
CA LEU A 153 21.80 -13.22 19.65
C LEU A 153 20.29 -13.00 19.81
#